data_AF-A0A958MSM1-F1
#
_entry.id   AF-A0A958MSM1-F1
#
_cell.length_a   1.000
_cell.length_b   1.000
_cell.length_c   1.000
_cell.angle_alpha   90.00
_cell.angle_beta   90.00
_cell.angle_gamma   90.00
#
_symmetry.space_group_name_H-M   'P 1'
#
loop_
_entity.id
_entity.type
_entity.pdbx_description
1 polymer ?
#
loop_
_entity_poly.entity_id
_entity_poly.type
_entity_poly.pdbx_seq_one_letter_code
_entity_poly.pdbx_strand_id
1 'polypeptide(L)' 'LLGQKYVKNPDVTVEKYLQETIARIGENIVIRRFARYELGEGLEKKQENFAEEVAAQIKG' A
#
# COMPACT_ATOMS: atom_id res chain seq x y z
N LEU A 1 -7.22 5.20 -5.63
CA LEU A 1 -6.10 6.13 -5.87
C LEU A 1 -6.53 7.59 -5.70
N LEU A 2 -7.33 8.15 -6.60
CA LEU A 2 -7.62 9.60 -6.64
C LEU A 2 -8.29 10.16 -5.38
N GLY A 3 -9.25 9.45 -4.78
CA GLY A 3 -9.89 9.85 -3.53
C GLY A 3 -9.08 9.57 -2.25
N GLN A 4 -7.89 8.99 -2.35
CA GLN A 4 -7.05 8.72 -1.18
C GLN A 4 -6.41 10.02 -0.68
N LYS A 5 -6.19 10.12 0.63
CA LYS A 5 -5.39 11.20 1.22
C LYS A 5 -3.97 11.15 0.66
N TYR A 6 -3.43 12.32 0.33
CA TYR A 6 -2.08 12.40 -0.20
C TYR A 6 -1.05 12.17 0.92
N VAL A 7 -0.09 11.27 0.69
CA VAL A 7 0.86 10.81 1.72
C VAL A 7 1.71 11.96 2.30
N LYS A 8 2.10 12.94 1.47
CA LYS A 8 2.92 14.08 1.93
C LYS A 8 2.07 15.22 2.53
N ASN A 9 0.78 15.26 2.23
CA ASN A 9 -0.15 16.23 2.79
C ASN A 9 -1.53 15.57 2.96
N PRO A 10 -1.82 14.98 4.12
CA PRO A 10 -3.06 14.22 4.37
C PRO A 10 -4.34 15.06 4.34
N ASP A 11 -4.23 16.39 4.34
CA ASP A 11 -5.38 17.31 4.32
C ASP A 11 -6.02 17.42 2.92
N VAL A 12 -5.30 16.97 1.88
CA VAL A 12 -5.78 16.97 0.51
C VAL A 12 -5.81 15.55 -0.07
N THR A 13 -6.71 15.33 -1.02
CA THR A 13 -6.75 14.09 -1.79
C THR A 13 -5.72 14.12 -2.92
N VAL A 14 -5.37 12.94 -3.44
CA VAL A 14 -4.50 12.81 -4.62
C VAL A 14 -5.09 13.53 -5.84
N GLU A 15 -6.41 13.51 -6.00
CA GLU A 15 -7.12 14.24 -7.05
C GLU A 15 -6.95 15.76 -6.95
N LYS A 16 -7.15 16.32 -5.75
CA LYS A 16 -7.00 17.76 -5.53
C LYS A 16 -5.57 18.21 -5.80
N TYR A 17 -4.59 17.45 -5.32
CA TYR A 17 -3.18 17.71 -5.58
C TYR A 17 -2.84 17.65 -7.09
N LEU A 18 -3.43 16.71 -7.82
CA LEU A 18 -3.27 16.59 -9.27
C LEU A 18 -3.81 17.83 -9.99
N GLN A 19 -5.01 18.29 -9.63
CA GLN A 19 -5.62 19.50 -10.21
C GLN A 19 -4.81 20.77 -9.90
N GLU A 20 -4.35 20.95 -8.67
CA GLU A 20 -3.48 22.06 -8.28
C GLU A 20 -2.16 22.06 -9.08
N THR A 21 -1.62 20.85 -9.33
CA THR A 21 -0.40 20.68 -10.12
C THR A 21 -0.62 21.01 -11.60
N ILE A 22 -1.74 20.56 -12.19
CA ILE A 22 -2.14 20.92 -13.56
C ILE A 22 -2.28 22.44 -13.69
N ALA A 23 -2.95 23.09 -12.74
CA ALA A 23 -3.13 24.55 -12.76
C ALA A 23 -1.80 25.30 -12.66
N ARG A 24 -0.84 24.81 -11.88
CA ARG A 24 0.49 25.43 -11.70
C ARG A 24 1.41 25.23 -12.90
N ILE A 25 1.37 24.06 -13.54
CA ILE A 25 2.24 23.73 -14.67
C ILE A 25 1.64 24.22 -16.00
N GLY A 26 0.31 24.29 -16.09
CA GLY A 26 -0.40 24.65 -17.32
C GLY A 26 -0.55 23.50 -18.32
N GLU A 27 -0.21 22.27 -17.92
CA GLU A 27 -0.31 21.07 -18.76
C GLU A 27 -1.26 20.05 -18.16
N ASN A 28 -1.94 19.29 -19.02
CA ASN A 28 -2.85 18.24 -18.60
C ASN A 28 -2.08 16.98 -18.16
N ILE A 29 -2.24 16.58 -16.89
CA ILE A 29 -1.59 15.41 -16.32
C ILE A 29 -2.64 14.32 -16.06
N VAL A 30 -2.42 13.13 -16.63
CA VAL A 30 -3.36 12.00 -16.51
C VAL A 30 -2.64 10.76 -16.01
N ILE A 31 -3.09 10.21 -14.88
CA ILE A 31 -2.62 8.92 -14.37
C ILE A 31 -3.39 7.81 -15.10
N ARG A 32 -2.72 7.11 -16.03
CA ARG A 32 -3.35 6.06 -16.84
C ARG A 32 -3.39 4.71 -16.13
N ARG A 33 -2.25 4.26 -15.61
CA ARG A 33 -2.08 2.96 -14.93
C ARG A 33 -0.98 3.08 -13.88
N PHE A 34 -1.12 2.34 -12.80
CA PHE A 34 -0.07 2.14 -11.80
C PHE A 34 -0.15 0.69 -11.29
N ALA A 35 0.97 0.17 -10.80
CA ALA A 35 1.05 -1.13 -10.15
C ALA A 35 1.78 -0.95 -8.81
N ARG A 36 1.37 -1.71 -7.79
CA ARG A 36 2.05 -1.79 -6.50
C ARG A 36 2.36 -3.26 -6.26
N TYR A 37 3.65 -3.58 -6.16
CA TYR A 37 4.10 -4.92 -5.80
C TYR A 37 4.45 -4.96 -4.32
N GLU A 38 4.06 -6.03 -3.64
CA GLU A 38 4.43 -6.29 -2.26
C GLU A 38 4.98 -7.71 -2.12
N LEU A 39 6.03 -7.87 -1.31
CA LEU A 39 6.60 -9.20 -1.06
C LEU A 39 5.56 -10.07 -0.34
N GLY A 40 5.24 -11.23 -0.93
CA GLY A 40 4.24 -12.14 -0.39
C GLY A 40 2.79 -11.79 -0.72
N GLU A 41 2.56 -10.87 -1.67
CA GLU A 41 1.22 -10.62 -2.21
C GLU A 41 0.60 -11.91 -2.75
N GLY A 42 -0.57 -12.28 -2.21
CA GLY A 42 -1.28 -13.52 -2.57
C GLY A 42 -0.76 -14.80 -1.91
N LEU A 43 0.28 -14.73 -1.06
CA LEU A 43 0.71 -15.87 -0.25
C LEU A 43 -0.06 -15.90 1.07
N GLU A 44 -0.62 -17.06 1.41
CA GLU A 44 -1.20 -17.28 2.73
C GLU A 44 -0.09 -17.26 3.78
N LYS A 45 -0.18 -16.35 4.75
CA LYS A 45 0.76 -16.31 5.87
C LYS A 45 0.59 -17.59 6.67
N LYS A 46 1.57 -18.49 6.60
CA LYS A 46 1.68 -19.62 7.52
C LYS A 46 1.75 -19.07 8.94
N GLN A 47 0.71 -19.36 9.72
CA GLN A 47 0.67 -19.06 11.14
C GLN A 47 1.19 -20.29 11.87
N GLU A 48 2.51 -20.44 11.93
CA GLU A 48 3.15 -21.52 12.68
C GLU A 48 3.05 -21.18 14.17
N ASN A 49 2.29 -22.01 14.92
CA ASN A 49 2.17 -21.86 16.36
C ASN A 49 3.43 -22.40 17.02
N PHE A 50 4.43 -21.53 17.17
CA PHE A 50 5.72 -21.81 17.78
C PHE A 50 5.61 -22.53 19.13
N ALA A 51 4.54 -22.27 19.91
CA ALA A 51 4.31 -22.92 21.19
C ALA A 51 4.04 -24.43 21.07
N GLU A 52 3.37 -24.87 20.01
CA GLU A 52 3.07 -26.28 19.76
C GLU A 52 4.31 -27.06 19.30
N GLU A 53 5.16 -26.43 18.47
CA GLU A 53 6.43 -27.00 18.03
C GLU A 53 7.39 -27.21 19.21
N VAL A 54 7.52 -26.20 20.09
CA VAL A 54 8.35 -26.31 21.30
C VAL A 54 7.81 -27.38 22.25
N ALA A 55 6.49 -27.47 22.42
CA ALA A 55 5.88 -28.50 23.27
C ALA A 55 6.07 -29.93 22.73
N ALA A 56 6.09 -30.11 21.41
CA ALA A 56 6.38 -31.39 20.77
C ALA A 56 7.85 -31.81 20.95
N GLN A 57 8.78 -30.86 20.94
CA GLN A 57 10.22 -31.12 21.07
C GLN A 57 10.66 -31.49 22.50
N ILE A 58 9.92 -31.06 23.53
CA ILE A 58 10.21 -31.37 24.95
C ILE A 58 9.62 -32.73 25.40
N LYS A 59 8.64 -33.26 24.67
CA LYS A 59 7.95 -34.53 25.01
C LYS A 59 8.57 -35.77 24.33
N GLY A 60 9.56 -35.61 23.45
CA GLY A 60 10.38 -36.69 22.90
C GLY A 60 11.67 -36.84 23.69
#